data_AF-A0A4V3A4E3-F1
#
_entry.id   AF-A0A4V3A4E3-F1
#
_cell.length_a   1.000
_cell.length_b   1.000
_cell.length_c   1.000
_cell.angle_alpha   90.00
_cell.angle_beta   90.00
_cell.angle_gamma   90.00
#
_symmetry.space_group_name_H-M   'P 1'
#
loop_
_entity.id
_entity.type
_entity.pdbx_description
1 polymer ?
#
loop_
_entity_poly.entity_id
_entity_poly.type
_entity_poly.pdbx_seq_one_letter_code
_entity_poly.pdbx_strand_id
1 'polypeptide(L)'
;MNQETKFCLSCGKEIPFAASYCPYCGKPQVGLENQPSSPSPTLKQRTPVAASQRQLWYKNWMIWAIIVLGVGLVICIALLNSAKTTVVMQPAASSKTAKTKAKAKKKDPNQVSSNPLIHLSKVGQWKNSEVPGKISMTGLGTKPDTTIQNGPLSVKFKHAEIDKVHANTEDQLDQALTSFNKDSMPKDYTRMKIEYVVTNHSTTTIDFGGIKQIVFSNGYQINFDDDAMADTGSEEELAPHAKRVEYDLVLLSESTTTLKPKSIKIITDESDDSKSLDTVSDGSSFSESISYQA
;
A
#
# COMPACT_ATOMS: atom_id res chain seq x y z
N MET A 1 4.92 -26.22 -23.58
CA MET A 1 5.38 -26.45 -22.20
C MET A 1 5.58 -25.07 -21.60
N ASN A 2 4.65 -24.58 -20.77
CA ASN A 2 4.88 -23.33 -20.06
C ASN A 2 5.80 -23.69 -18.91
N GLN A 3 7.05 -23.23 -18.95
CA GLN A 3 7.98 -23.42 -17.84
C GLN A 3 7.55 -22.45 -16.74
N GLU A 4 7.25 -22.97 -15.55
CA GLU A 4 7.06 -22.12 -14.38
C GLU A 4 8.35 -21.33 -14.12
N THR A 5 8.23 -20.02 -13.98
CA THR A 5 9.34 -19.09 -13.70
C THR A 5 9.23 -18.55 -12.27
N LYS A 6 10.34 -18.07 -11.72
CA LYS A 6 10.44 -17.34 -10.45
C LYS A 6 11.37 -16.14 -10.65
N PHE A 7 11.33 -15.14 -9.79
CA PHE A 7 12.30 -14.05 -9.83
C PHE A 7 13.57 -14.38 -9.04
N CYS A 8 14.72 -13.90 -9.52
CA CYS A 8 15.99 -14.06 -8.83
C CYS A 8 16.03 -13.26 -7.52
N LEU A 9 16.34 -13.92 -6.41
CA LEU A 9 16.45 -13.31 -5.06
C LEU A 9 17.51 -12.21 -4.95
N SER A 10 18.45 -12.15 -5.89
CA SER A 10 19.56 -11.20 -5.88
C SER A 10 19.33 -10.03 -6.83
N CYS A 11 18.96 -10.29 -8.09
CA CYS A 11 18.83 -9.27 -9.14
C CYS A 11 17.40 -9.04 -9.65
N GLY A 12 16.42 -9.84 -9.21
CA GLY A 12 15.01 -9.65 -9.58
C GLY A 12 14.66 -9.91 -11.04
N LYS A 13 15.54 -10.56 -11.82
CA LYS A 13 15.20 -11.05 -13.18
C LYS A 13 14.45 -12.38 -13.12
N GLU A 14 13.53 -12.61 -14.06
CA GLU A 14 12.84 -13.90 -14.20
C GLU A 14 13.83 -15.01 -14.55
N ILE A 15 13.70 -16.14 -13.86
CA ILE A 15 14.52 -17.33 -14.03
C ILE A 15 13.62 -18.56 -13.97
N PRO A 16 14.03 -19.70 -14.54
CA PRO A 16 13.27 -20.94 -14.39
C PRO A 16 13.04 -21.28 -12.91
N PHE A 17 11.85 -21.77 -12.56
CA PHE A 17 11.51 -22.09 -11.16
C PHE A 17 12.51 -23.09 -10.53
N ALA A 18 12.95 -24.08 -11.32
CA ALA A 18 13.94 -25.08 -10.92
C ALA A 18 15.39 -24.57 -10.87
N ALA A 19 15.68 -23.32 -11.24
CA ALA A 19 17.03 -22.80 -11.28
C ALA A 19 17.62 -22.65 -9.86
N SER A 20 18.71 -23.38 -9.58
CA SER A 20 19.49 -23.26 -8.34
C SER A 20 20.46 -22.07 -8.35
N TYR A 21 20.73 -21.50 -9.53
CA TYR A 21 21.57 -20.32 -9.72
C TYR A 21 20.92 -19.39 -10.75
N CYS A 22 21.05 -18.08 -10.55
CA CYS A 22 20.56 -17.12 -11.53
C CYS A 22 21.51 -17.05 -12.74
N PRO A 23 21.04 -17.28 -13.98
CA PRO A 23 21.86 -17.20 -15.18
C PRO A 23 22.35 -15.76 -15.48
N TYR A 24 21.68 -14.75 -14.92
CA TYR A 24 22.03 -13.34 -15.14
C TYR A 24 23.05 -12.81 -14.14
N CYS A 25 22.94 -13.15 -12.85
CA CYS A 25 23.79 -12.58 -11.80
C CYS A 25 24.66 -13.61 -11.06
N GLY A 26 24.59 -14.89 -11.40
CA GLY A 26 25.41 -15.97 -10.85
C GLY A 26 25.16 -16.32 -9.37
N LYS A 27 24.18 -15.69 -8.71
CA LYS A 27 23.89 -15.91 -7.29
C LYS A 27 23.04 -17.16 -7.07
N PRO A 28 23.31 -17.95 -6.01
CA PRO A 28 22.50 -19.12 -5.68
C PRO A 28 21.06 -18.72 -5.32
N GLN A 29 20.12 -19.58 -5.65
CA GLN A 29 18.69 -19.47 -5.37
C GLN A 29 18.30 -20.59 -4.42
N VAL A 30 17.55 -20.27 -3.36
CA VAL A 30 17.13 -21.28 -2.39
C VAL A 30 16.05 -22.15 -3.05
N GLY A 31 16.29 -23.45 -3.13
CA GLY A 31 15.33 -24.42 -3.67
C GLY A 31 14.22 -24.69 -2.66
N LEU A 32 12.97 -24.43 -3.04
CA LEU A 32 11.79 -24.97 -2.35
C LEU A 32 11.64 -26.44 -2.76
N GLU A 33 12.45 -27.31 -2.18
CA GLU A 33 12.27 -28.75 -2.30
C GLU A 33 11.48 -29.23 -1.08
N ASN A 34 10.33 -29.86 -1.36
CA ASN A 34 9.34 -30.51 -0.48
C ASN A 34 8.03 -29.74 -0.21
N GLN A 35 7.07 -29.86 -1.13
CA GLN A 35 5.68 -30.11 -0.74
C GLN A 35 4.99 -31.07 -1.74
N PRO A 36 4.16 -32.04 -1.28
CA PRO A 36 3.73 -33.19 -2.07
C PRO A 36 2.64 -32.88 -3.10
N SER A 37 2.67 -33.64 -4.18
CA SER A 37 1.73 -33.67 -5.29
C SER A 37 0.28 -33.99 -4.89
N SER A 38 -0.67 -33.25 -5.47
CA SER A 38 -2.08 -33.67 -5.63
C SER A 38 -2.75 -32.89 -6.79
N PRO A 39 -3.82 -33.43 -7.39
CA PRO A 39 -3.87 -33.64 -8.84
C PRO A 39 -4.58 -32.55 -9.66
N SER A 40 -4.26 -32.53 -10.96
CA SER A 40 -4.81 -31.68 -12.02
C SER A 40 -6.33 -31.53 -12.03
N PRO A 41 -6.82 -30.37 -12.50
CA PRO A 41 -8.04 -30.29 -13.29
C PRO A 41 -7.74 -30.00 -14.77
N THR A 42 -8.63 -30.57 -15.57
CA THR A 42 -8.62 -30.80 -17.00
C THR A 42 -8.57 -29.53 -17.85
N LEU A 43 -7.74 -29.59 -18.90
CA LEU A 43 -7.61 -28.67 -20.02
C LEU A 43 -8.95 -28.39 -20.72
N LYS A 44 -9.38 -27.13 -20.81
CA LYS A 44 -10.28 -26.65 -21.87
C LYS A 44 -9.51 -25.77 -22.85
N GLN A 45 -9.71 -26.07 -24.12
CA GLN A 45 -9.01 -25.57 -25.30
C GLN A 45 -8.97 -24.03 -25.42
N ARG A 46 -7.81 -23.55 -25.88
CA ARG A 46 -7.58 -22.22 -26.46
C ARG A 46 -8.19 -22.12 -27.86
N THR A 47 -8.79 -20.97 -28.15
CA THR A 47 -8.84 -20.37 -29.50
C THR A 47 -8.83 -18.83 -29.35
N PRO A 48 -8.54 -18.06 -30.41
CA PRO A 48 -7.27 -17.35 -30.59
C PRO A 48 -7.35 -15.83 -30.35
N VAL A 49 -6.16 -15.21 -30.31
CA VAL A 49 -5.84 -13.79 -30.26
C VAL A 49 -6.96 -12.85 -30.76
N ALA A 50 -7.45 -11.99 -29.86
CA ALA A 50 -8.24 -10.81 -30.19
C ALA A 50 -7.70 -9.61 -29.40
N ALA A 51 -7.68 -8.48 -30.10
CA ALA A 51 -7.01 -7.23 -29.78
C ALA A 51 -7.26 -6.67 -28.36
N SER A 52 -6.26 -5.91 -27.90
CA SER A 52 -6.27 -5.09 -26.70
C SER A 52 -7.54 -4.27 -26.56
N GLN A 53 -8.42 -4.67 -25.64
CA GLN A 53 -9.54 -3.85 -25.22
C GLN A 53 -9.10 -2.93 -24.08
N ARG A 54 -8.63 -1.73 -24.46
CA ARG A 54 -8.64 -0.54 -23.63
C ARG A 54 -10.09 -0.14 -23.32
N GLN A 55 -10.67 -0.65 -22.22
CA GLN A 55 -11.89 -0.12 -21.59
C GLN A 55 -11.81 -0.48 -20.09
N LEU A 56 -11.76 0.45 -19.13
CA LEU A 56 -12.84 1.38 -18.76
C LEU A 56 -12.33 2.62 -17.98
N TRP A 57 -11.48 3.45 -18.61
CA TRP A 57 -10.99 4.72 -18.04
C TRP A 57 -12.08 5.81 -17.84
N TYR A 58 -13.33 5.61 -18.27
CA TYR A 58 -14.34 6.68 -18.18
C TYR A 58 -15.18 6.66 -16.89
N LYS A 59 -15.15 5.59 -16.09
CA LYS A 59 -16.03 5.48 -14.90
C LYS A 59 -15.50 6.21 -13.66
N ASN A 60 -14.18 6.31 -13.49
CA ASN A 60 -13.60 6.94 -12.28
C ASN A 60 -13.54 8.47 -12.38
N TRP A 61 -13.39 9.04 -13.57
CA TRP A 61 -13.33 10.50 -13.74
C TRP A 61 -14.66 11.20 -13.41
N MET A 62 -15.80 10.55 -13.74
CA MET A 62 -17.12 11.13 -13.49
C MET A 62 -17.47 11.19 -11.99
N ILE A 63 -16.86 10.35 -11.15
CA ILE A 63 -17.04 10.33 -9.69
C ILE A 63 -16.32 11.54 -9.04
N TRP A 64 -15.10 11.85 -9.48
CA TRP A 64 -14.37 13.04 -9.00
C TRP A 64 -15.10 14.35 -9.34
N ALA A 65 -15.76 14.43 -10.50
CA ALA A 65 -16.56 15.59 -10.88
C ALA A 65 -17.78 15.81 -9.96
N ILE A 66 -18.43 14.74 -9.48
CA ILE A 66 -19.56 14.81 -8.55
C ILE A 66 -19.10 15.23 -7.15
N ILE A 67 -17.93 14.75 -6.69
CA ILE A 67 -17.37 15.10 -5.38
C ILE A 67 -17.02 16.60 -5.33
N VAL A 68 -16.39 17.14 -6.37
CA VAL A 68 -16.02 18.58 -6.43
C VAL A 68 -17.27 19.47 -6.45
N LEU A 69 -18.32 19.08 -7.19
CA LEU A 69 -19.59 19.82 -7.22
C LEU A 69 -20.36 19.73 -5.90
N GLY A 70 -20.33 18.58 -5.21
CA GLY A 70 -20.97 18.38 -3.92
C GLY A 70 -20.34 19.19 -2.78
N VAL A 71 -19.00 19.22 -2.72
CA VAL A 71 -18.26 19.98 -1.70
C VAL A 71 -18.42 21.49 -1.90
N GLY A 72 -18.45 21.97 -3.14
CA GLY A 72 -18.72 23.38 -3.45
C GLY A 72 -20.10 23.85 -2.96
N LEU A 73 -21.12 23.00 -3.06
CA LEU A 73 -22.50 23.34 -2.69
C LEU A 73 -22.71 23.40 -1.17
N VAL A 74 -22.00 22.57 -0.39
CA VAL A 74 -22.02 22.59 1.08
C VAL A 74 -21.35 23.85 1.65
N ILE A 75 -20.29 24.35 0.99
CA ILE A 75 -19.61 25.59 1.40
C ILE A 75 -20.51 26.82 1.15
N CYS A 76 -21.30 26.83 0.09
CA CYS A 76 -22.26 27.91 -0.18
C CYS A 76 -23.42 27.97 0.83
N ILE A 77 -23.89 26.83 1.36
CA ILE A 77 -24.97 26.80 2.36
C ILE A 77 -24.48 27.26 3.74
N ALA A 78 -23.22 26.95 4.11
CA ALA A 78 -22.64 27.39 5.39
C ALA A 78 -22.47 28.92 5.47
N LEU A 79 -22.28 29.60 4.33
CA LEU A 79 -22.15 31.07 4.28
C LEU A 79 -23.48 31.83 4.37
N LEU A 80 -24.62 31.18 4.15
CA LEU A 80 -25.94 31.82 4.18
C LEU A 80 -26.65 31.78 5.55
N ASN A 81 -26.15 31.02 6.53
CA ASN A 81 -26.83 30.84 7.81
C ASN A 81 -26.30 31.69 8.99
N SER A 82 -25.54 32.75 8.70
CA SER A 82 -25.16 33.75 9.71
C SER A 82 -26.22 34.86 9.82
N ALA A 83 -27.49 34.49 10.00
CA ALA A 83 -28.53 35.42 10.44
C ALA A 83 -28.99 34.99 11.84
N LYS A 84 -28.63 35.80 12.83
CA LYS A 84 -28.99 35.64 14.24
C LYS A 84 -30.51 35.70 14.42
N THR A 85 -31.10 34.66 14.99
CA THR A 85 -32.41 34.74 15.66
C THR A 85 -32.25 34.33 17.11
N THR A 86 -32.16 35.33 17.98
CA THR A 86 -32.33 35.20 19.43
C THR A 86 -33.80 34.95 19.72
N VAL A 87 -34.16 33.71 20.07
CA VAL A 87 -35.46 33.41 20.66
C VAL A 87 -35.27 33.33 22.17
N VAL A 88 -35.86 34.28 22.89
CA VAL A 88 -35.96 34.28 24.34
C VAL A 88 -36.89 33.13 24.75
N MET A 89 -36.34 32.09 25.37
CA MET A 89 -37.15 31.06 26.03
C MET A 89 -37.29 31.35 27.52
N GLN A 90 -38.54 31.51 27.93
CA GLN A 90 -39.03 31.64 29.30
C GLN A 90 -38.77 30.34 30.09
N PRO A 91 -38.37 30.38 31.38
CA PRO A 91 -37.99 29.19 32.11
C PRO A 91 -39.23 28.42 32.60
N ALA A 92 -39.44 27.21 32.08
CA ALA A 92 -40.37 26.24 32.67
C ALA A 92 -39.65 25.39 33.72
N ALA A 93 -40.39 25.08 34.78
CA ALA A 93 -39.90 24.58 36.05
C ALA A 93 -39.06 23.28 35.99
N SER A 94 -38.07 23.26 36.87
CA SER A 94 -37.10 22.22 37.17
C SER A 94 -37.73 20.84 37.47
N SER A 95 -37.49 19.85 36.61
CA SER A 95 -37.45 18.44 37.00
C SER A 95 -35.99 17.98 37.13
N LYS A 96 -35.53 17.78 38.38
CA LYS A 96 -34.22 17.23 38.72
C LYS A 96 -34.14 15.78 38.28
N THR A 97 -33.66 15.54 37.05
CA THR A 97 -33.12 14.23 36.68
C THR A 97 -31.63 14.28 36.96
N ALA A 98 -31.18 13.50 37.93
CA ALA A 98 -29.78 13.36 38.28
C ALA A 98 -28.99 12.92 37.03
N LYS A 99 -28.30 13.86 36.39
CA LYS A 99 -27.28 13.56 35.39
C LYS A 99 -26.14 12.89 36.14
N THR A 100 -26.13 11.55 36.14
CA THR A 100 -24.95 10.77 36.44
C THR A 100 -23.86 11.31 35.52
N LYS A 101 -22.90 12.05 36.10
CA LYS A 101 -21.72 12.54 35.37
C LYS A 101 -21.05 11.31 34.77
N ALA A 102 -21.19 11.12 33.46
CA ALA A 102 -20.42 10.12 32.74
C ALA A 102 -18.95 10.39 33.08
N LYS A 103 -18.30 9.42 33.74
CA LYS A 103 -16.86 9.49 33.98
C LYS A 103 -16.20 9.75 32.64
N ALA A 104 -15.43 10.84 32.54
CA ALA A 104 -14.63 11.14 31.36
C ALA A 104 -13.84 9.88 31.00
N LYS A 105 -14.06 9.33 29.80
CA LYS A 105 -13.29 8.17 29.31
C LYS A 105 -11.81 8.55 29.43
N LYS A 106 -11.07 7.78 30.23
CA LYS A 106 -9.62 7.91 30.33
C LYS A 106 -9.05 7.75 28.92
N LYS A 107 -8.41 8.80 28.40
CA LYS A 107 -7.81 8.78 27.06
C LYS A 107 -6.74 7.69 27.05
N ASP A 108 -6.84 6.76 26.13
CA ASP A 108 -5.84 5.71 25.95
C ASP A 108 -4.52 6.38 25.53
N PRO A 109 -3.41 6.18 26.28
CA PRO A 109 -2.13 6.81 25.97
C PRO A 109 -1.55 6.39 24.61
N ASN A 110 -1.99 5.25 24.06
CA ASN A 110 -1.58 4.76 22.75
C ASN A 110 -2.46 5.26 21.61
N GLN A 111 -3.57 5.95 21.92
CA GLN A 111 -4.42 6.57 20.90
C GLN A 111 -3.78 7.87 20.39
N VAL A 112 -3.47 7.88 19.11
CA VAL A 112 -3.03 9.05 18.37
C VAL A 112 -4.24 9.75 17.75
N SER A 113 -4.09 11.04 17.44
CA SER A 113 -5.12 11.82 16.75
C SER A 113 -5.51 11.18 15.41
N SER A 114 -6.79 11.26 15.05
CA SER A 114 -7.32 10.84 13.76
C SER A 114 -6.99 11.79 12.60
N ASN A 115 -6.26 12.88 12.86
CA ASN A 115 -5.80 13.77 11.80
C ASN A 115 -4.95 12.97 10.78
N PRO A 116 -5.28 13.00 9.48
CA PRO A 116 -4.56 12.23 8.46
C PRO A 116 -3.08 12.60 8.37
N LEU A 117 -2.71 13.84 8.69
CA LEU A 117 -1.32 14.34 8.69
C LEU A 117 -0.49 13.84 9.88
N ILE A 118 -1.11 13.19 10.87
CA ILE A 118 -0.41 12.65 12.03
C ILE A 118 -0.17 11.16 11.80
N HIS A 119 1.09 10.80 11.58
CA HIS A 119 1.51 9.42 11.40
C HIS A 119 1.71 8.72 12.75
N LEU A 120 1.47 7.41 12.77
CA LEU A 120 1.88 6.59 13.90
C LEU A 120 3.41 6.52 13.88
N SER A 121 4.04 6.64 15.04
CA SER A 121 5.52 6.74 15.15
C SER A 121 6.13 5.68 16.04
N LYS A 122 5.30 4.93 16.77
CA LYS A 122 5.73 3.90 17.70
C LYS A 122 4.80 2.70 17.61
N VAL A 123 5.39 1.53 17.73
CA VAL A 123 4.66 0.28 17.85
C VAL A 123 3.72 0.32 19.07
N GLY A 124 2.50 -0.20 18.90
CA GLY A 124 1.43 -0.18 19.88
C GLY A 124 0.52 1.05 19.77
N GLN A 125 0.93 2.09 19.05
CA GLN A 125 0.06 3.24 18.77
C GLN A 125 -1.05 2.85 17.79
N TRP A 126 -2.20 3.52 17.94
CA TRP A 126 -3.33 3.33 17.04
C TRP A 126 -4.06 4.65 16.77
N LYS A 127 -4.71 4.74 15.61
CA LYS A 127 -5.60 5.85 15.26
C LYS A 127 -6.79 5.36 14.45
N ASN A 128 -7.90 6.09 14.48
CA ASN A 128 -8.95 5.93 13.48
C ASN A 128 -8.59 6.78 12.26
N SER A 129 -8.74 6.22 11.08
CA SER A 129 -8.61 6.89 9.80
C SER A 129 -9.93 6.79 9.05
N GLU A 130 -10.23 7.80 8.23
CA GLU A 130 -11.43 7.84 7.42
C GLU A 130 -11.38 6.82 6.27
N VAL A 131 -10.18 6.51 5.78
CA VAL A 131 -9.94 5.64 4.62
C VAL A 131 -9.86 4.15 5.02
N PRO A 132 -8.83 3.66 5.74
CA PRO A 132 -8.76 2.24 6.13
C PRO A 132 -9.48 1.90 7.44
N GLY A 133 -10.10 2.84 8.15
CA GLY A 133 -10.68 2.58 9.47
C GLY A 133 -9.65 2.60 10.60
N LYS A 134 -9.79 1.73 11.60
CA LYS A 134 -8.89 1.72 12.76
C LYS A 134 -7.57 1.05 12.40
N ILE A 135 -6.48 1.80 12.49
CA ILE A 135 -5.12 1.33 12.23
C ILE A 135 -4.38 1.19 13.56
N SER A 136 -3.80 0.03 13.82
CA SER A 136 -2.94 -0.22 14.98
C SER A 136 -1.58 -0.71 14.52
N MET A 137 -0.53 0.07 14.77
CA MET A 137 0.83 -0.29 14.36
C MET A 137 1.37 -1.40 15.28
N THR A 138 1.72 -2.54 14.69
CA THR A 138 2.26 -3.70 15.40
C THR A 138 3.72 -3.97 15.12
N GLY A 139 4.25 -3.45 14.00
CA GLY A 139 5.66 -3.52 13.65
C GLY A 139 6.15 -2.26 12.95
N LEU A 140 7.43 -1.94 13.11
CA LEU A 140 8.07 -0.78 12.50
C LEU A 140 9.49 -1.12 12.04
N GLY A 141 9.84 -0.70 10.83
CA GLY A 141 11.17 -0.80 10.26
C GLY A 141 12.23 -0.08 11.09
N THR A 142 13.41 -0.70 11.21
CA THR A 142 14.49 -0.18 12.06
C THR A 142 15.47 0.74 11.33
N LYS A 143 15.34 0.91 10.01
CA LYS A 143 16.31 1.68 9.20
C LYS A 143 15.61 2.77 8.37
N PRO A 144 14.95 3.75 9.03
CA PRO A 144 14.25 4.79 8.31
C PRO A 144 15.20 5.69 7.50
N ASP A 145 14.62 6.39 6.53
CA ASP A 145 15.27 7.44 5.73
C ASP A 145 16.51 7.00 4.93
N THR A 146 16.63 5.71 4.59
CA THR A 146 17.73 5.20 3.77
C THR A 146 17.54 5.61 2.31
N THR A 147 18.56 6.19 1.69
CA THR A 147 18.53 6.59 0.28
C THR A 147 19.42 5.68 -0.56
N ILE A 148 18.87 5.17 -1.65
CA ILE A 148 19.59 4.42 -2.67
C ILE A 148 19.63 5.27 -3.94
N GLN A 149 20.81 5.34 -4.55
CA GLN A 149 21.05 6.02 -5.82
C GLN A 149 21.21 4.95 -6.90
N ASN A 150 20.51 5.09 -8.03
CA ASN A 150 20.63 4.19 -9.16
C ASN A 150 20.41 4.94 -10.47
N GLY A 151 21.46 5.07 -11.28
CA GLY A 151 21.43 5.90 -12.47
C GLY A 151 20.99 7.33 -12.15
N PRO A 152 20.02 7.91 -12.88
CA PRO A 152 19.50 9.25 -12.64
C PRO A 152 18.47 9.33 -11.49
N LEU A 153 18.13 8.21 -10.86
CA LEU A 153 17.10 8.17 -9.82
C LEU A 153 17.70 8.03 -8.43
N SER A 154 17.02 8.64 -7.45
CA SER A 154 17.21 8.32 -6.04
C SER A 154 15.91 7.86 -5.41
N VAL A 155 15.94 6.74 -4.70
CA VAL A 155 14.81 6.23 -3.91
C VAL A 155 15.16 6.32 -2.44
N LYS A 156 14.43 7.14 -1.70
CA LYS A 156 14.55 7.28 -0.25
C LYS A 156 13.43 6.52 0.44
N PHE A 157 13.75 5.34 0.98
CA PHE A 157 12.84 4.56 1.82
C PHE A 157 12.68 5.26 3.17
N LYS A 158 11.45 5.67 3.47
CA LYS A 158 11.13 6.40 4.70
C LYS A 158 11.00 5.44 5.87
N HIS A 159 10.11 4.46 5.75
CA HIS A 159 9.92 3.39 6.73
C HIS A 159 8.98 2.32 6.15
N ALA A 160 9.09 1.10 6.65
CA ALA A 160 8.02 0.09 6.59
C ALA A 160 7.26 0.03 7.93
N GLU A 161 5.94 -0.01 7.89
CA GLU A 161 5.08 -0.22 9.05
C GLU A 161 4.17 -1.45 8.85
N ILE A 162 3.96 -2.24 9.91
CA ILE A 162 3.04 -3.38 9.92
C ILE A 162 1.80 -2.98 10.73
N ASP A 163 0.68 -2.87 10.04
CA ASP A 163 -0.59 -2.41 10.59
C ASP A 163 -1.58 -3.57 10.73
N LYS A 164 -2.22 -3.64 11.91
CA LYS A 164 -3.53 -4.29 12.02
C LYS A 164 -4.61 -3.27 11.72
N VAL A 165 -5.44 -3.58 10.74
CA VAL A 165 -6.52 -2.71 10.28
C VAL A 165 -7.86 -3.35 10.61
N HIS A 166 -8.78 -2.54 11.12
CA HIS A 166 -10.19 -2.88 11.27
C HIS A 166 -11.04 -1.87 10.48
N ALA A 167 -11.64 -2.31 9.38
CA ALA A 167 -12.60 -1.52 8.63
C ALA A 167 -13.90 -1.37 9.44
N ASN A 168 -14.23 -0.13 9.83
CA ASN A 168 -15.42 0.15 10.64
C ASN A 168 -16.71 0.19 9.81
N THR A 169 -16.59 0.46 8.51
CA THR A 169 -17.72 0.54 7.56
C THR A 169 -17.44 -0.30 6.31
N GLU A 170 -18.49 -0.63 5.55
CA GLU A 170 -18.33 -1.34 4.28
C GLU A 170 -17.53 -0.50 3.27
N ASP A 171 -17.76 0.81 3.17
CA ASP A 171 -16.97 1.70 2.30
C ASP A 171 -15.45 1.63 2.56
N GLN A 172 -15.03 1.37 3.81
CA GLN A 172 -13.61 1.21 4.17
C GLN A 172 -13.08 -0.15 3.74
N LEU A 173 -13.92 -1.19 3.81
CA LEU A 173 -13.60 -2.52 3.30
C LEU A 173 -13.54 -2.50 1.76
N ASP A 174 -14.50 -1.88 1.08
CA ASP A 174 -14.55 -1.77 -0.38
C ASP A 174 -13.34 -1.04 -0.96
N GLN A 175 -12.86 0.00 -0.26
CA GLN A 175 -11.60 0.66 -0.59
C GLN A 175 -10.41 -0.30 -0.50
N ALA A 176 -10.34 -1.12 0.55
CA ALA A 176 -9.28 -2.11 0.70
C ALA A 176 -9.37 -3.22 -0.38
N LEU A 177 -10.57 -3.71 -0.67
CA LEU A 177 -10.83 -4.67 -1.75
C LEU A 177 -10.36 -4.14 -3.10
N THR A 178 -10.66 -2.86 -3.38
CA THR A 178 -10.20 -2.19 -4.60
C THR A 178 -8.68 -2.08 -4.65
N SER A 179 -8.04 -1.66 -3.55
CA SER A 179 -6.58 -1.54 -3.51
C SER A 179 -5.88 -2.87 -3.74
N PHE A 180 -6.39 -3.97 -3.20
CA PHE A 180 -5.75 -5.29 -3.31
C PHE A 180 -6.37 -6.19 -4.40
N ASN A 181 -7.23 -5.64 -5.27
CA ASN A 181 -7.93 -6.40 -6.31
C ASN A 181 -8.57 -7.71 -5.78
N LYS A 182 -9.31 -7.61 -4.66
CA LYS A 182 -9.97 -8.75 -4.01
C LYS A 182 -11.48 -8.71 -4.18
N ASP A 183 -12.08 -9.88 -4.36
CA ASP A 183 -13.54 -10.06 -4.34
C ASP A 183 -14.10 -10.01 -2.90
N SER A 184 -13.32 -10.47 -1.91
CA SER A 184 -13.71 -10.50 -0.51
C SER A 184 -12.51 -10.49 0.42
N MET A 185 -12.66 -9.84 1.58
CA MET A 185 -11.67 -9.78 2.64
C MET A 185 -12.37 -9.63 4.00
N PRO A 186 -11.77 -10.09 5.10
CA PRO A 186 -12.26 -9.81 6.44
C PRO A 186 -12.10 -8.32 6.77
N LYS A 187 -13.00 -7.80 7.62
CA LYS A 187 -12.86 -6.42 8.16
C LYS A 187 -11.58 -6.24 8.97
N ASP A 188 -11.12 -7.30 9.60
CA ASP A 188 -9.84 -7.38 10.29
C ASP A 188 -8.78 -7.98 9.37
N TYR A 189 -7.81 -7.17 8.96
CA TYR A 189 -6.71 -7.63 8.12
C TYR A 189 -5.39 -7.01 8.56
N THR A 190 -4.28 -7.63 8.17
CA THR A 190 -2.94 -7.12 8.44
C THR A 190 -2.32 -6.68 7.13
N ARG A 191 -1.68 -5.52 7.12
CA ARG A 191 -0.93 -5.04 5.96
C ARG A 191 0.44 -4.54 6.38
N MET A 192 1.35 -4.52 5.43
CA MET A 192 2.53 -3.68 5.47
C MET A 192 2.30 -2.45 4.61
N LYS A 193 2.78 -1.30 5.07
CA LYS A 193 2.86 -0.09 4.26
C LYS A 193 4.32 0.36 4.21
N ILE A 194 4.83 0.58 3.01
CA ILE A 194 6.16 1.12 2.78
C ILE A 194 5.99 2.51 2.19
N GLU A 195 6.50 3.51 2.89
CA GLU A 195 6.58 4.88 2.37
C GLU A 195 7.97 5.11 1.78
N TYR A 196 8.01 5.65 0.56
CA TYR A 196 9.27 6.00 -0.09
C TYR A 196 9.14 7.27 -0.92
N VAL A 197 10.28 7.86 -1.25
CA VAL A 197 10.35 9.07 -2.07
C VAL A 197 11.26 8.81 -3.25
N VAL A 198 10.71 8.89 -4.45
CA VAL A 198 11.48 8.85 -5.69
C VAL A 198 11.82 10.27 -6.13
N THR A 199 13.05 10.47 -6.61
CA THR A 199 13.51 11.74 -7.19
C THR A 199 14.23 11.47 -8.50
N ASN A 200 13.83 12.17 -9.55
CA ASN A 200 14.50 12.18 -10.84
C ASN A 200 15.54 13.30 -10.85
N HIS A 201 16.82 12.98 -10.99
CA HIS A 201 17.90 13.97 -11.07
C HIS A 201 18.27 14.35 -12.51
N SER A 202 17.68 13.69 -13.50
CA SER A 202 17.91 13.96 -14.92
C SER A 202 17.10 15.15 -15.44
N THR A 203 17.43 15.53 -16.68
CA THR A 203 16.70 16.50 -17.48
C THR A 203 15.61 15.87 -18.36
N THR A 204 15.44 14.55 -18.32
CA THR A 204 14.43 13.82 -19.09
C THR A 204 13.33 13.26 -18.20
N THR A 205 12.22 12.84 -18.81
CA THR A 205 11.11 12.22 -18.09
C THR A 205 11.36 10.73 -18.01
N ILE A 206 11.16 10.13 -16.83
CA ILE A 206 11.50 8.74 -16.56
C ILE A 206 10.24 7.97 -16.17
N ASP A 207 10.04 6.81 -16.77
CA ASP A 207 9.06 5.82 -16.33
C ASP A 207 9.66 5.03 -15.16
N PHE A 208 9.24 5.37 -13.94
CA PHE A 208 9.72 4.69 -12.75
C PHE A 208 8.96 3.37 -12.57
N GLY A 209 9.67 2.25 -12.52
CA GLY A 209 9.03 0.92 -12.43
C GLY A 209 8.47 0.54 -11.06
N GLY A 210 8.57 1.41 -10.05
CA GLY A 210 8.00 1.14 -8.73
C GLY A 210 8.72 0.04 -7.95
N ILE A 211 8.03 -0.54 -6.98
CA ILE A 211 8.48 -1.73 -6.25
C ILE A 211 7.99 -2.97 -7.00
N LYS A 212 8.90 -3.86 -7.41
CA LYS A 212 8.54 -5.12 -8.09
C LYS A 212 8.33 -6.30 -7.16
N GLN A 213 9.04 -6.33 -6.03
CA GLN A 213 9.10 -7.50 -5.19
C GLN A 213 9.47 -7.17 -3.75
N ILE A 214 8.87 -7.92 -2.83
CA ILE A 214 9.26 -8.00 -1.43
C ILE A 214 9.62 -9.43 -1.07
N VAL A 215 10.81 -9.62 -0.49
CA VAL A 215 11.27 -10.88 0.08
C VAL A 215 11.26 -10.81 1.60
N PHE A 216 10.54 -11.73 2.24
CA PHE A 216 10.47 -11.81 3.70
C PHE A 216 11.57 -12.71 4.27
N SER A 217 11.86 -12.56 5.57
CA SER A 217 12.89 -13.34 6.28
C SER A 217 12.71 -14.87 6.22
N ASN A 218 11.49 -15.35 5.99
CA ASN A 218 11.18 -16.78 5.83
C ASN A 218 11.32 -17.28 4.38
N GLY A 219 11.78 -16.44 3.45
CA GLY A 219 11.91 -16.76 2.03
C GLY A 219 10.61 -16.62 1.21
N TYR A 220 9.48 -16.35 1.87
CA TYR A 220 8.24 -15.99 1.18
C TYR A 220 8.44 -14.70 0.40
N GLN A 221 7.76 -14.58 -0.73
CA GLN A 221 7.87 -13.45 -1.65
C GLN A 221 6.46 -12.98 -2.04
N ILE A 222 6.32 -11.67 -2.20
CA ILE A 222 5.18 -11.04 -2.86
C ILE A 222 5.76 -10.22 -4.01
N ASN A 223 5.18 -10.39 -5.20
CA ASN A 223 5.54 -9.66 -6.41
C ASN A 223 4.47 -8.61 -6.72
N PHE A 224 4.82 -7.63 -7.54
CA PHE A 224 3.92 -6.55 -7.98
C PHE A 224 2.64 -7.09 -8.65
N ASP A 225 2.75 -8.15 -9.44
CA ASP A 225 1.60 -8.77 -10.13
C ASP A 225 0.71 -9.63 -9.20
N ASP A 226 1.09 -9.82 -7.94
CA ASP A 226 0.25 -10.55 -6.99
C ASP A 226 -0.90 -9.64 -6.52
N ASP A 227 -2.11 -10.20 -6.40
CA ASP A 227 -3.28 -9.54 -5.78
C ASP A 227 -3.12 -9.31 -4.25
N ALA A 228 -1.89 -9.17 -3.77
CA ALA A 228 -1.52 -8.85 -2.40
C ALA A 228 -0.66 -7.60 -2.32
N MET A 229 -0.35 -6.95 -3.45
CA MET A 229 0.50 -5.76 -3.52
C MET A 229 -0.18 -4.66 -4.34
N ALA A 230 0.02 -3.42 -3.92
CA ALA A 230 -0.47 -2.24 -4.62
C ALA A 230 0.54 -1.11 -4.42
N ASP A 231 1.30 -0.81 -5.47
CA ASP A 231 2.31 0.24 -5.48
C ASP A 231 1.81 1.44 -6.29
N THR A 232 1.96 2.63 -5.71
CA THR A 232 1.52 3.89 -6.33
C THR A 232 2.60 4.55 -7.18
N GLY A 233 3.86 4.10 -7.07
CA GLY A 233 4.97 4.72 -7.78
C GLY A 233 5.16 4.26 -9.22
N SER A 234 4.63 3.10 -9.62
CA SER A 234 4.78 2.55 -10.99
C SER A 234 3.80 3.11 -12.02
N GLU A 235 2.82 3.92 -11.59
CA GLU A 235 1.68 4.29 -12.43
C GLU A 235 1.87 5.59 -13.23
N GLU A 236 2.89 6.39 -12.94
CA GLU A 236 3.07 7.71 -13.54
C GLU A 236 4.52 8.07 -13.91
N GLU A 237 4.70 8.63 -15.10
CA GLU A 237 5.93 9.31 -15.56
C GLU A 237 6.45 10.33 -14.54
N LEU A 238 7.74 10.27 -14.22
CA LEU A 238 8.43 11.18 -13.32
C LEU A 238 9.15 12.28 -14.11
N ALA A 239 8.58 13.48 -14.08
CA ALA A 239 9.11 14.65 -14.79
C ALA A 239 10.57 14.99 -14.37
N PRO A 240 11.32 15.73 -15.22
CA PRO A 240 12.68 16.15 -14.90
C PRO A 240 12.75 16.87 -13.55
N HIS A 241 13.73 16.52 -12.72
CA HIS A 241 13.93 17.13 -11.39
C HIS A 241 12.74 16.95 -10.41
N ALA A 242 11.75 16.14 -10.76
CA ALA A 242 10.58 15.92 -9.92
C ALA A 242 10.90 15.01 -8.73
N LYS A 243 10.12 15.20 -7.67
CA LYS A 243 10.15 14.41 -6.45
C LYS A 243 8.74 14.04 -6.06
N ARG A 244 8.48 12.76 -5.83
CA ARG A 244 7.17 12.25 -5.40
C ARG A 244 7.30 11.41 -4.14
N VAL A 245 6.23 11.41 -3.35
CA VAL A 245 6.09 10.55 -2.17
C VAL A 245 5.10 9.47 -2.58
N GLU A 246 5.54 8.23 -2.50
CA GLU A 246 4.79 7.08 -2.94
C GLU A 246 4.66 6.06 -1.81
N TYR A 247 3.71 5.17 -2.00
CA TYR A 247 3.37 4.12 -1.07
C TYR A 247 3.24 2.79 -1.79
N ASP A 248 3.79 1.77 -1.16
CA ASP A 248 3.47 0.38 -1.47
C ASP A 248 2.68 -0.22 -0.31
N LEU A 249 1.54 -0.81 -0.64
CA LEU A 249 0.64 -1.48 0.30
C LEU A 249 0.69 -2.97 0.02
N VAL A 250 1.00 -3.75 1.06
CA VAL A 250 1.12 -5.20 0.94
C VAL A 250 0.20 -5.88 1.94
N LEU A 251 -0.72 -6.69 1.44
CA LEU A 251 -1.63 -7.48 2.24
C LEU A 251 -0.91 -8.70 2.82
N LEU A 252 -0.98 -8.85 4.15
CA LEU A 252 -0.37 -9.95 4.89
C LEU A 252 -1.43 -10.99 5.37
N SER A 253 -2.57 -11.08 4.68
CA SER A 253 -3.70 -12.03 4.88
C SER A 253 -4.31 -12.41 3.51
N GLU A 254 -5.08 -13.48 3.24
CA GLU A 254 -5.54 -14.67 3.95
C GLU A 254 -4.78 -15.97 3.56
N SER A 255 -3.71 -15.89 2.76
CA SER A 255 -2.77 -17.01 2.54
C SER A 255 -1.69 -17.09 3.63
N THR A 256 -1.59 -16.06 4.47
CA THR A 256 -0.40 -15.72 5.25
C THR A 256 -0.70 -15.14 6.62
N THR A 257 -1.87 -15.41 7.23
CA THR A 257 -2.35 -14.80 8.49
C THR A 257 -1.39 -14.91 9.71
N THR A 258 -0.24 -15.57 9.58
CA THR A 258 0.85 -15.67 10.56
C THR A 258 2.12 -14.91 10.18
N LEU A 259 2.17 -14.21 9.03
CA LEU A 259 3.37 -13.53 8.55
C LEU A 259 3.66 -12.31 9.42
N LYS A 260 4.58 -12.54 10.36
CA LYS A 260 5.22 -11.54 11.21
C LYS A 260 6.68 -11.44 10.80
N PRO A 261 7.00 -10.83 9.64
CA PRO A 261 8.35 -10.87 9.08
C PRO A 261 9.35 -10.19 10.01
N LYS A 262 10.47 -10.86 10.31
CA LYS A 262 11.55 -10.29 11.14
C LYS A 262 12.39 -9.28 10.36
N SER A 263 12.45 -9.45 9.05
CA SER A 263 13.09 -8.54 8.12
C SER A 263 12.42 -8.64 6.76
N ILE A 264 12.60 -7.59 5.97
CA ILE A 264 12.17 -7.50 4.58
C ILE A 264 13.34 -7.09 3.70
N LYS A 265 13.32 -7.55 2.46
CA LYS A 265 14.13 -7.01 1.37
C LYS A 265 13.16 -6.50 0.31
N ILE A 266 13.25 -5.21 0.02
CA ILE A 266 12.46 -4.52 -1.00
C ILE A 266 13.31 -4.45 -2.27
N ILE A 267 12.71 -4.73 -3.41
CA ILE A 267 13.37 -4.66 -4.72
C ILE A 267 12.53 -3.77 -5.63
N THR A 268 13.12 -2.69 -6.13
CA THR A 268 12.50 -1.82 -7.14
C THR A 268 12.74 -2.37 -8.52
N ASP A 269 11.84 -2.07 -9.45
CA ASP A 269 12.01 -2.53 -10.83
C ASP A 269 13.00 -1.68 -11.63
N GLU A 270 13.27 -2.14 -12.85
CA GLU A 270 13.93 -1.36 -13.89
C GLU A 270 13.15 -0.06 -14.17
N SER A 271 13.83 0.97 -14.66
CA SER A 271 13.20 2.24 -15.00
C SER A 271 13.82 2.77 -16.28
N ASP A 272 12.98 3.34 -17.12
CA ASP A 272 13.33 3.66 -18.50
C ASP A 272 13.15 5.16 -18.77
N ASP A 273 13.92 5.71 -19.71
CA ASP A 273 13.60 7.01 -20.28
C ASP A 273 12.27 6.91 -21.04
N SER A 274 11.28 7.74 -20.68
CA SER A 274 9.93 7.69 -21.27
C SER A 274 9.89 7.88 -22.79
N LYS A 275 10.92 8.48 -23.40
CA LYS A 275 10.96 8.75 -24.83
C LYS A 275 11.81 7.73 -25.59
N SER A 276 13.03 7.46 -25.11
CA SER A 276 13.91 6.52 -25.81
C SER A 276 13.63 5.06 -25.46
N LEU A 277 12.95 4.82 -24.33
CA LEU A 277 12.71 3.50 -23.74
C LEU A 277 14.01 2.77 -23.37
N ASP A 278 15.11 3.52 -23.24
CA ASP A 278 16.36 2.97 -22.76
C ASP A 278 16.30 2.83 -21.24
N THR A 279 16.75 1.69 -20.73
CA THR A 279 16.89 1.47 -19.29
C THR A 279 17.93 2.42 -18.70
N VAL A 280 17.48 3.26 -17.78
CA VAL A 280 18.31 4.25 -17.07
C VAL A 280 18.62 3.83 -15.64
N SER A 281 17.89 2.84 -15.10
CA SER A 281 18.12 2.26 -13.79
C SER A 281 17.74 0.77 -13.81
N ASP A 282 18.67 -0.11 -13.42
CA ASP A 282 18.45 -1.58 -13.37
C ASP A 282 17.58 -2.05 -12.19
N GLY A 283 17.00 -1.12 -11.45
CA GLY A 283 16.38 -1.38 -10.16
C GLY A 283 17.38 -1.54 -9.00
N SER A 284 16.87 -1.46 -7.79
CA SER A 284 17.65 -1.38 -6.56
C SER A 284 17.07 -2.28 -5.49
N SER A 285 17.84 -2.58 -4.46
CA SER A 285 17.31 -3.32 -3.32
C SER A 285 17.72 -2.73 -1.98
N PHE A 286 16.77 -2.74 -1.05
CA PHE A 286 16.93 -2.28 0.32
C PHE A 286 16.56 -3.40 1.28
N SER A 287 17.18 -3.45 2.46
CA SER A 287 16.80 -4.43 3.49
C SER A 287 16.80 -3.84 4.88
N GLU A 288 15.75 -4.14 5.62
CA GLU A 288 15.60 -3.72 7.00
C GLU A 288 14.96 -4.79 7.88
N SER A 289 15.26 -4.70 9.17
CA SER A 289 14.59 -5.49 10.20
C SER A 289 13.30 -4.80 10.61
N ILE A 290 12.31 -5.59 11.04
CA ILE A 290 11.05 -5.09 11.60
C ILE A 290 11.06 -5.36 13.11
N SER A 291 10.90 -4.30 13.89
CA SER A 291 10.73 -4.36 15.33
C SER A 291 9.24 -4.49 15.66
N TYR A 292 8.87 -5.41 16.56
CA TYR A 292 7.49 -5.60 17.01
C TYR A 292 7.36 -5.31 18.50
N GLN A 293 6.12 -5.14 18.95
CA GLN A 293 5.83 -5.12 20.38
C GLN A 293 6.23 -6.48 20.97
N ALA A 294 7.02 -6.43 22.04
CA ALA A 294 7.38 -7.58 22.86
C ALA A 294 6.15 -8.14 23.58
#